data_AF-A0A962ZPI1-F1
#
_entry.id   AF-A0A962ZPI1-F1
#
_cell.length_a   1.000
_cell.length_b   1.000
_cell.length_c   1.000
_cell.angle_alpha   90.00
_cell.angle_beta   90.00
_cell.angle_gamma   90.00
#
_symmetry.space_group_name_H-M   'P 1'
#
loop_
_entity.id
_entity.type
_entity.pdbx_description
1 polymer ?
#
loop_
_entity_poly.entity_id
_entity_poly.type
_entity_poly.pdbx_seq_one_letter_code
_entity_poly.pdbx_strand_id
1 'polypeptide(L)'
;MTGKKGTVPGMQDTSTLRRCASAHTARSAIAAGFVILLLSACAAQQPQLNSERIEARFGSYSVRVLYQDSHWRISSLESAGAGGPITRTLAIVQFAESMAAELREAHRQIVSGTSIGTTFRDSGWTISKPAVYIGTFELTAKEAAVASLMTIRLPATVALHVYDFEVSVGGRQFHYARVAELHHPQYLAERDLFDLYGGPLTTQFDQDVLPTLYAVLHEKERSLVR
;
A
#
# COMPACT_ATOMS: atom_id res chain seq x y z
N MET A 1 -59.08 45.02 57.50
CA MET A 1 -58.22 45.83 58.40
C MET A 1 -56.92 46.12 57.66
N THR A 2 -56.30 47.31 57.88
CA THR A 2 -54.91 47.72 57.51
C THR A 2 -54.35 47.19 56.17
N GLY A 3 -54.14 47.97 55.08
CA GLY A 3 -53.70 49.37 54.96
C GLY A 3 -52.27 49.42 54.38
N LYS A 4 -51.78 50.42 53.62
CA LYS A 4 -52.32 51.73 53.18
C LYS A 4 -51.36 52.33 52.10
N LYS A 5 -51.90 53.05 51.09
CA LYS A 5 -51.37 54.19 50.24
C LYS A 5 -49.84 54.46 50.11
N GLY A 6 -49.25 54.95 49.00
CA GLY A 6 -49.69 55.54 47.70
C GLY A 6 -48.45 56.04 46.89
N THR A 7 -48.34 57.14 46.13
CA THR A 7 -49.26 58.26 45.77
C THR A 7 -48.78 59.14 44.54
N VAL A 8 -48.97 58.70 43.28
CA VAL A 8 -49.13 59.55 42.05
C VAL A 8 -47.91 60.49 41.63
N PRO A 9 -47.96 61.37 40.58
CA PRO A 9 -47.22 61.19 39.31
C PRO A 9 -46.20 62.31 38.94
N GLY A 10 -45.60 62.22 37.74
CA GLY A 10 -44.93 63.33 37.05
C GLY A 10 -45.12 63.26 35.52
N MET A 11 -45.74 64.29 34.93
CA MET A 11 -45.88 64.49 33.48
C MET A 11 -45.42 65.91 33.13
N GLN A 12 -45.01 66.10 31.87
CA GLN A 12 -44.53 67.35 31.26
C GLN A 12 -43.07 67.70 31.60
N ASP A 13 -42.22 67.74 30.57
CA ASP A 13 -41.92 69.06 29.98
C ASP A 13 -41.68 68.92 28.47
N THR A 14 -41.47 70.06 27.83
CA THR A 14 -41.64 70.36 26.42
C THR A 14 -40.34 70.83 25.80
N SER A 15 -40.40 71.05 24.49
CA SER A 15 -39.66 72.13 23.82
C SER A 15 -38.26 71.82 23.25
N THR A 16 -38.21 71.91 21.91
CA THR A 16 -37.27 72.71 21.10
C THR A 16 -35.76 72.40 20.93
N LEU A 17 -35.35 72.60 19.66
CA LEU A 17 -34.06 73.12 19.14
C LEU A 17 -32.99 72.13 18.58
N ARG A 18 -32.93 72.16 17.24
CA ARG A 18 -31.75 72.37 16.36
C ARG A 18 -30.55 71.40 16.39
N ARG A 19 -30.42 70.70 15.26
CA ARG A 19 -29.23 70.59 14.38
C ARG A 19 -27.84 70.51 15.05
N CYS A 20 -27.15 69.39 14.80
CA CYS A 20 -25.87 69.46 14.10
C CYS A 20 -25.64 68.20 13.25
N ALA A 21 -24.75 68.30 12.26
CA ALA A 21 -24.58 67.28 11.23
C ALA A 21 -23.47 66.27 11.56
N SER A 22 -23.56 65.08 10.97
CA SER A 22 -22.37 64.44 10.38
C SER A 22 -22.80 63.52 9.22
N ALA A 23 -21.89 63.29 8.27
CA ALA A 23 -22.18 62.65 6.98
C ALA A 23 -21.48 61.28 6.84
N HIS A 24 -21.67 60.66 5.67
CA HIS A 24 -21.07 59.39 5.22
C HIS A 24 -21.71 58.12 5.84
N THR A 25 -21.92 57.02 5.12
CA THR A 25 -21.56 56.66 3.73
C THR A 25 -22.58 55.68 3.14
N ALA A 26 -22.72 55.65 1.81
CA ALA A 26 -23.58 54.69 1.13
C ALA A 26 -23.06 53.25 1.25
N ARG A 27 -23.97 52.27 1.34
CA ARG A 27 -23.70 50.84 1.09
C ARG A 27 -24.83 50.18 0.31
N SER A 28 -24.74 50.25 -1.01
CA SER A 28 -25.44 49.31 -1.90
C SER A 28 -24.76 47.95 -1.77
N ALA A 29 -25.48 46.95 -1.25
CA ALA A 29 -24.96 45.59 -1.14
C ALA A 29 -25.07 44.85 -2.48
N ILE A 30 -23.96 44.75 -3.21
CA ILE A 30 -23.85 43.82 -4.34
C ILE A 30 -23.64 42.43 -3.74
N ALA A 31 -24.63 41.56 -3.89
CA ALA A 31 -24.53 40.16 -3.46
C ALA A 31 -23.63 39.38 -4.44
N ALA A 32 -22.34 39.28 -4.13
CA ALA A 32 -21.40 38.44 -4.86
C ALA A 32 -21.64 36.96 -4.51
N GLY A 33 -22.30 36.23 -5.42
CA GLY A 33 -22.52 34.79 -5.28
C GLY A 33 -21.21 34.01 -5.46
N PHE A 34 -20.65 33.49 -4.36
CA PHE A 34 -19.54 32.55 -4.40
C PHE A 34 -20.04 31.15 -4.79
N VAL A 35 -19.92 30.79 -6.07
CA VAL A 35 -20.11 29.41 -6.53
C VAL A 35 -18.84 28.62 -6.20
N ILE A 36 -18.85 27.94 -5.05
CA ILE A 36 -17.78 27.00 -4.69
C ILE A 36 -17.99 25.71 -5.49
N LEU A 37 -17.23 25.57 -6.58
CA LEU A 37 -17.10 24.30 -7.29
C LEU A 37 -16.32 23.31 -6.42
N LEU A 38 -17.05 22.46 -5.70
CA LEU A 38 -16.51 21.28 -5.03
C LEU A 38 -16.08 20.26 -6.08
N LEU A 39 -14.83 20.36 -6.53
CA LEU A 39 -14.17 19.32 -7.29
C LEU A 39 -13.92 18.11 -6.37
N SER A 40 -14.90 17.20 -6.29
CA SER A 40 -14.71 15.87 -5.73
C SER A 40 -13.70 15.09 -6.58
N ALA A 41 -12.43 15.25 -6.27
CA ALA A 41 -11.38 14.36 -6.74
C ALA A 41 -11.62 12.98 -6.11
N CYS A 42 -12.21 12.07 -6.89
CA CYS A 42 -12.13 10.64 -6.60
C CYS A 42 -10.68 10.20 -6.77
N ALA A 43 -9.86 10.40 -5.74
CA ALA A 43 -8.55 9.78 -5.63
C ALA A 43 -8.78 8.27 -5.55
N ALA A 44 -8.51 7.57 -6.66
CA ALA A 44 -8.55 6.12 -6.70
C ALA A 44 -7.54 5.58 -5.68
N GLN A 45 -8.03 5.00 -4.59
CA GLN A 45 -7.20 4.47 -3.53
C GLN A 45 -6.31 3.37 -4.11
N GLN A 46 -5.00 3.51 -3.94
CA GLN A 46 -4.04 2.49 -4.39
C GLN A 46 -4.37 1.13 -3.74
N PRO A 47 -4.24 0.01 -4.47
CA PRO A 47 -4.40 -1.31 -3.89
C PRO A 47 -3.50 -1.51 -2.67
N GLN A 48 -4.02 -2.17 -1.65
CA GLN A 48 -3.30 -2.45 -0.40
C GLN A 48 -2.00 -3.23 -0.70
N LEU A 49 -0.91 -2.89 -0.02
CA LEU A 49 0.36 -3.59 -0.16
C LEU A 49 0.29 -4.98 0.51
N ASN A 50 1.18 -5.89 0.06
CA ASN A 50 1.28 -7.23 0.64
C ASN A 50 1.65 -7.17 2.14
N SER A 51 2.51 -6.22 2.52
CA SER A 51 2.87 -5.92 3.91
C SER A 51 1.66 -5.60 4.79
N GLU A 52 0.78 -4.72 4.32
CA GLU A 52 -0.38 -4.24 5.06
C GLU A 52 -1.45 -5.33 5.21
N ARG A 53 -1.59 -6.22 4.21
CA ARG A 53 -2.46 -7.40 4.33
C ARG A 53 -1.93 -8.41 5.34
N ILE A 54 -0.61 -8.65 5.37
CA ILE A 54 0.03 -9.52 6.37
C ILE A 54 -0.17 -8.93 7.77
N GLU A 55 0.09 -7.63 7.94
CA GLU A 55 -0.09 -6.95 9.22
C GLU A 55 -1.55 -6.97 9.69
N ALA A 56 -2.50 -6.63 8.81
CA ALA A 56 -3.92 -6.63 9.15
C ALA A 56 -4.46 -8.03 9.51
N ARG A 57 -3.93 -9.10 8.90
CA ARG A 57 -4.38 -10.48 9.14
C ARG A 57 -3.69 -11.15 10.33
N PHE A 58 -2.43 -10.83 10.60
CA PHE A 58 -1.59 -11.51 11.61
C PHE A 58 -1.10 -10.59 12.75
N GLY A 59 -1.55 -9.35 12.79
CA GLY A 59 -1.25 -8.36 13.84
C GLY A 59 0.21 -7.89 13.88
N SER A 60 1.02 -8.24 12.87
CA SER A 60 2.44 -7.91 12.80
C SER A 60 2.99 -8.13 11.39
N TYR A 61 3.98 -7.32 11.00
CA TYR A 61 4.72 -7.48 9.77
C TYR A 61 6.21 -7.12 9.95
N SER A 62 7.08 -7.90 9.35
CA SER A 62 8.48 -7.54 9.12
C SER A 62 8.99 -8.11 7.79
N VAL A 63 10.11 -7.58 7.28
CA VAL A 63 10.81 -8.14 6.12
C VAL A 63 12.23 -8.52 6.50
N ARG A 64 12.65 -9.73 6.14
CA ARG A 64 14.06 -10.18 6.23
C ARG A 64 14.58 -10.49 4.84
N VAL A 65 15.64 -9.80 4.43
CA VAL A 65 16.40 -10.17 3.22
C VAL A 65 17.20 -11.43 3.53
N LEU A 66 17.01 -12.47 2.71
CA LEU A 66 17.69 -13.76 2.84
C LEU A 66 18.90 -13.84 1.89
N TYR A 67 18.74 -13.30 0.69
CA TYR A 67 19.78 -13.22 -0.34
C TYR A 67 19.63 -11.93 -1.13
N GLN A 68 20.73 -11.33 -1.56
CA GLN A 68 20.71 -10.22 -2.51
C GLN A 68 22.03 -10.09 -3.27
N ASP A 69 21.94 -9.85 -4.59
CA ASP A 69 23.02 -9.38 -5.44
C ASP A 69 22.50 -8.28 -6.41
N SER A 70 23.21 -7.99 -7.50
CA SER A 70 22.80 -6.98 -8.48
C SER A 70 21.62 -7.37 -9.37
N HIS A 71 21.29 -8.66 -9.46
CA HIS A 71 20.25 -9.22 -10.31
C HIS A 71 19.07 -9.77 -9.49
N TRP A 72 19.34 -10.31 -8.30
CA TRP A 72 18.35 -11.02 -7.49
C TRP A 72 18.23 -10.46 -6.08
N ARG A 73 17.00 -10.51 -5.54
CA ARG A 73 16.73 -10.39 -4.11
C ARG A 73 15.74 -11.47 -3.69
N ILE A 74 16.06 -12.23 -2.65
CA ILE A 74 15.11 -13.14 -1.99
C ILE A 74 14.80 -12.56 -0.61
N SER A 75 13.51 -12.44 -0.28
CA SER A 75 13.06 -11.87 1.00
C SER A 75 11.89 -12.62 1.58
N SER A 76 11.97 -12.82 2.89
CA SER A 76 10.90 -13.35 3.73
C SER A 76 10.05 -12.19 4.24
N LEU A 77 8.75 -12.19 3.93
CA LEU A 77 7.75 -11.29 4.50
C LEU A 77 7.06 -12.06 5.62
N GLU A 78 7.22 -11.58 6.85
CA GLU A 78 7.00 -12.38 8.07
C GLU A 78 5.92 -11.78 8.96
N SER A 79 5.18 -12.66 9.63
CA SER A 79 4.45 -12.31 10.85
C SER A 79 5.19 -12.85 12.07
N ALA A 80 4.91 -12.29 13.25
CA ALA A 80 5.26 -12.96 14.50
C ALA A 80 4.60 -14.34 14.60
N GLY A 81 5.20 -15.21 15.41
CA GLY A 81 4.73 -16.56 15.72
C GLY A 81 5.33 -17.04 17.03
N ALA A 82 4.67 -18.00 17.69
CA ALA A 82 5.08 -18.45 19.03
C ALA A 82 6.47 -19.10 19.08
N GLY A 83 6.91 -19.71 17.97
CA GLY A 83 8.26 -20.27 17.79
C GLY A 83 9.24 -19.35 17.06
N GLY A 84 8.94 -18.05 16.94
CA GLY A 84 9.67 -17.09 16.12
C GLY A 84 8.91 -16.69 14.85
N PRO A 85 9.54 -15.91 13.95
CA PRO A 85 8.88 -15.39 12.75
C PRO A 85 8.43 -16.49 11.79
N ILE A 86 7.27 -16.30 11.16
CA ILE A 86 6.71 -17.21 10.15
C ILE A 86 6.66 -16.49 8.81
N THR A 87 7.29 -17.04 7.78
CA THR A 87 7.20 -16.51 6.41
C THR A 87 5.78 -16.67 5.89
N ARG A 88 5.08 -15.55 5.65
CA ARG A 88 3.75 -15.51 5.05
C ARG A 88 3.81 -15.36 3.54
N THR A 89 4.83 -14.64 3.04
CA THR A 89 5.22 -14.65 1.63
C THR A 89 6.73 -14.77 1.52
N LEU A 90 7.22 -15.70 0.69
CA LEU A 90 8.60 -15.67 0.20
C LEU A 90 8.60 -14.98 -1.16
N ALA A 91 9.27 -13.83 -1.26
CA ALA A 91 9.38 -13.06 -2.49
C ALA A 91 10.77 -13.29 -3.12
N ILE A 92 10.78 -13.80 -4.35
CA ILE A 92 11.95 -13.90 -5.23
C ILE A 92 11.80 -12.78 -6.27
N VAL A 93 12.78 -11.88 -6.33
CA VAL A 93 12.76 -10.68 -7.17
C VAL A 93 13.93 -10.75 -8.13
N GLN A 94 13.66 -10.65 -9.44
CA GLN A 94 14.65 -10.41 -10.49
C GLN A 94 14.59 -8.94 -10.89
N PHE A 95 15.66 -8.18 -10.63
CA PHE A 95 15.74 -6.78 -11.05
C PHE A 95 15.90 -6.66 -12.57
N ALA A 96 15.38 -5.58 -13.16
CA ALA A 96 15.56 -5.29 -14.57
C ALA A 96 17.05 -5.11 -14.93
N GLU A 97 17.52 -5.79 -15.98
CA GLU A 97 18.92 -5.75 -16.43
C GLU A 97 19.42 -4.33 -16.76
N SER A 98 18.53 -3.50 -17.32
CA SER A 98 18.77 -2.08 -17.55
C SER A 98 17.78 -1.26 -16.74
N MET A 99 18.30 -0.34 -15.93
CA MET A 99 17.50 0.46 -15.01
C MET A 99 17.54 1.94 -15.38
N ALA A 100 16.36 2.52 -15.56
CA ALA A 100 16.17 3.94 -15.82
C ALA A 100 16.78 4.82 -14.71
N ALA A 101 17.24 6.02 -15.06
CA ALA A 101 17.95 6.89 -14.13
C ALA A 101 17.07 7.31 -12.94
N GLU A 102 15.77 7.46 -13.20
CA GLU A 102 14.71 7.82 -12.27
C GLU A 102 14.51 6.77 -11.16
N LEU A 103 14.82 5.50 -11.42
CA LEU A 103 14.65 4.41 -10.47
C LEU A 103 15.84 4.25 -9.51
N ARG A 104 17.00 4.86 -9.81
CA ARG A 104 18.26 4.60 -9.10
C ARG A 104 18.21 4.91 -7.60
N GLU A 105 17.48 5.95 -7.21
CA GLU A 105 17.33 6.34 -5.80
C GLU A 105 16.52 5.29 -5.03
N ALA A 106 15.33 4.96 -5.52
CA ALA A 106 14.47 3.93 -4.95
C ALA A 106 15.19 2.57 -4.91
N HIS A 107 15.88 2.20 -6.01
CA HIS A 107 16.68 0.97 -6.05
C HIS A 107 17.79 0.97 -5.00
N ARG A 108 18.52 2.07 -4.80
CA ARG A 108 19.58 2.16 -3.77
C ARG A 108 19.02 1.89 -2.37
N GLN A 109 17.84 2.42 -2.06
CA GLN A 109 17.15 2.18 -0.79
C GLN A 109 16.63 0.73 -0.69
N ILE A 110 16.17 0.16 -1.79
CA ILE A 110 15.72 -1.25 -1.85
C ILE A 110 16.90 -2.19 -1.61
N VAL A 111 18.06 -1.97 -2.23
CA VAL A 111 19.25 -2.80 -1.98
C VAL A 111 19.88 -2.54 -0.61
N SER A 112 19.58 -1.43 0.07
CA SER A 112 19.88 -1.26 1.50
C SER A 112 18.85 -1.92 2.43
N GLY A 113 17.96 -2.77 1.90
CA GLY A 113 17.09 -3.68 2.64
C GLY A 113 15.62 -3.27 2.76
N THR A 114 15.25 -2.06 2.34
CA THR A 114 13.86 -1.55 2.50
C THR A 114 12.83 -2.35 1.67
N SER A 115 11.54 -2.18 2.01
CA SER A 115 10.42 -2.85 1.33
C SER A 115 10.12 -2.18 -0.02
N ILE A 116 10.23 -2.93 -1.14
CA ILE A 116 10.03 -2.41 -2.51
C ILE A 116 8.74 -1.59 -2.64
N GLY A 117 7.61 -2.14 -2.19
CA GLY A 117 6.31 -1.47 -2.28
C GLY A 117 6.23 -0.20 -1.43
N THR A 118 6.88 -0.20 -0.26
CA THR A 118 6.93 0.96 0.64
C THR A 118 7.80 2.07 0.04
N THR A 119 9.01 1.74 -0.43
CA THR A 119 9.97 2.70 -1.01
C THR A 119 9.37 3.51 -2.16
N PHE A 120 8.67 2.84 -3.09
CA PHE A 120 8.03 3.51 -4.21
C PHE A 120 6.80 4.32 -3.78
N ARG A 121 5.92 3.75 -2.95
CA ARG A 121 4.69 4.43 -2.52
C ARG A 121 4.96 5.67 -1.69
N ASP A 122 5.89 5.58 -0.74
CA ASP A 122 6.25 6.70 0.14
C ASP A 122 6.98 7.82 -0.63
N SER A 123 7.58 7.47 -1.78
CA SER A 123 8.14 8.41 -2.76
C SER A 123 7.10 8.96 -3.75
N GLY A 124 5.81 8.69 -3.57
CA GLY A 124 4.72 9.20 -4.41
C GLY A 124 4.52 8.49 -5.75
N TRP A 125 5.10 7.31 -5.96
CA TRP A 125 4.91 6.52 -7.18
C TRP A 125 3.62 5.69 -7.10
N THR A 126 2.94 5.57 -8.23
CA THR A 126 1.88 4.56 -8.44
C THR A 126 2.51 3.21 -8.71
N ILE A 127 1.96 2.14 -8.12
CA ILE A 127 2.45 0.76 -8.33
C ILE A 127 1.43 -0.02 -9.15
N SER A 128 1.90 -0.67 -10.20
CA SER A 128 1.15 -1.62 -11.02
C SER A 128 1.79 -3.02 -10.90
N LYS A 129 0.95 -4.06 -10.91
CA LYS A 129 1.37 -5.46 -10.78
C LYS A 129 0.60 -6.33 -11.80
N PRO A 130 0.82 -6.16 -13.12
CA PRO A 130 0.24 -7.06 -14.12
C PRO A 130 0.67 -8.51 -13.82
N ALA A 131 -0.33 -9.36 -13.56
CA ALA A 131 -0.10 -10.78 -13.33
C ALA A 131 0.45 -11.45 -14.59
N VAL A 132 1.56 -12.17 -14.42
CA VAL A 132 2.22 -12.98 -15.45
C VAL A 132 1.83 -14.45 -15.28
N TYR A 133 1.68 -14.91 -14.04
CA TYR A 133 1.20 -16.26 -13.71
C TYR A 133 0.52 -16.27 -12.34
N ILE A 134 -0.57 -17.01 -12.21
CA ILE A 134 -1.18 -17.38 -10.93
C ILE A 134 -1.42 -18.89 -10.97
N GLY A 135 -1.00 -19.59 -9.93
CA GLY A 135 -1.18 -21.03 -9.82
C GLY A 135 -0.58 -21.56 -8.52
N THR A 136 0.04 -22.74 -8.60
CA THR A 136 0.57 -23.45 -7.44
C THR A 136 2.04 -23.82 -7.61
N PHE A 137 2.72 -24.04 -6.49
CA PHE A 137 4.09 -24.53 -6.43
C PHE A 137 4.18 -25.68 -5.41
N GLU A 138 4.85 -26.76 -5.80
CA GLU A 138 5.00 -27.96 -4.97
C GLU A 138 6.27 -27.87 -4.12
N LEU A 139 6.10 -27.94 -2.80
CA LEU A 139 7.20 -28.09 -1.86
C LEU A 139 7.44 -29.58 -1.60
N THR A 140 8.59 -30.07 -2.02
CA THR A 140 9.07 -31.43 -1.78
C THR A 140 10.22 -31.42 -0.76
N ALA A 141 10.84 -32.58 -0.53
CA ALA A 141 12.06 -32.67 0.28
C ALA A 141 13.23 -31.79 -0.24
N LYS A 142 13.23 -31.40 -1.52
CA LYS A 142 14.22 -30.50 -2.12
C LYS A 142 14.02 -29.04 -1.70
N GLU A 143 12.81 -28.66 -1.32
CA GLU A 143 12.43 -27.29 -0.92
C GLU A 143 12.30 -27.16 0.61
N ALA A 144 13.01 -28.02 1.36
CA ALA A 144 12.93 -28.09 2.82
C ALA A 144 13.28 -26.76 3.52
N ALA A 145 14.19 -25.95 2.96
CA ALA A 145 14.48 -24.62 3.48
C ALA A 145 13.27 -23.67 3.37
N VAL A 146 12.53 -23.70 2.25
CA VAL A 146 11.30 -22.90 2.05
C VAL A 146 10.19 -23.37 3.00
N ALA A 147 9.99 -24.67 3.12
CA ALA A 147 9.02 -25.24 4.05
C ALA A 147 9.36 -24.91 5.52
N SER A 148 10.63 -24.90 5.90
CA SER A 148 11.12 -24.51 7.23
C SER A 148 10.82 -23.03 7.53
N LEU A 149 11.17 -22.12 6.60
CA LEU A 149 10.85 -20.69 6.70
C LEU A 149 9.34 -20.43 6.90
N MET A 150 8.51 -21.16 6.15
CA MET A 150 7.05 -21.09 6.26
C MET A 150 6.46 -21.90 7.43
N THR A 151 7.24 -22.72 8.14
CA THR A 151 6.73 -23.64 9.19
C THR A 151 5.67 -24.63 8.66
N ILE A 152 5.87 -25.15 7.45
CA ILE A 152 4.98 -26.08 6.75
C ILE A 152 5.56 -27.51 6.82
N ARG A 153 4.68 -28.52 6.94
CA ARG A 153 5.06 -29.95 6.83
C ARG A 153 5.06 -30.37 5.36
N LEU A 154 6.07 -31.14 4.97
CA LEU A 154 6.21 -31.66 3.61
C LEU A 154 5.54 -33.04 3.43
N PRO A 155 5.12 -33.40 2.20
CA PRO A 155 5.00 -32.53 1.03
C PRO A 155 3.83 -31.54 1.18
N ALA A 156 3.89 -30.40 0.50
CA ALA A 156 2.82 -29.41 0.53
C ALA A 156 2.76 -28.54 -0.73
N THR A 157 1.56 -28.18 -1.15
CA THR A 157 1.31 -27.19 -2.20
C THR A 157 1.17 -25.80 -1.59
N VAL A 158 1.79 -24.79 -2.20
CA VAL A 158 1.62 -23.37 -1.86
C VAL A 158 1.15 -22.57 -3.07
N ALA A 159 0.47 -21.44 -2.86
CA ALA A 159 0.05 -20.59 -3.97
C ALA A 159 1.23 -19.77 -4.50
N LEU A 160 1.32 -19.64 -5.82
CA LEU A 160 2.36 -18.90 -6.53
C LEU A 160 1.73 -17.77 -7.34
N HIS A 161 2.25 -16.55 -7.12
CA HIS A 161 1.94 -15.38 -7.93
C HIS A 161 3.21 -14.87 -8.59
N VAL A 162 3.27 -14.83 -9.92
CA VAL A 162 4.33 -14.15 -10.67
C VAL A 162 3.74 -12.95 -11.38
N TYR A 163 4.40 -11.81 -11.25
CA TYR A 163 3.97 -10.56 -11.85
C TYR A 163 5.16 -9.66 -12.18
N ASP A 164 4.96 -8.73 -13.10
CA ASP A 164 5.92 -7.66 -13.34
C ASP A 164 5.63 -6.50 -12.39
N PHE A 165 6.64 -6.05 -11.65
CA PHE A 165 6.55 -4.91 -10.75
C PHE A 165 6.82 -3.64 -11.56
N GLU A 166 5.74 -2.90 -11.82
CA GLU A 166 5.77 -1.67 -12.59
C GLU A 166 5.51 -0.47 -11.69
N VAL A 167 6.19 0.63 -11.98
CA VAL A 167 6.06 1.87 -11.22
C VAL A 167 5.88 3.06 -12.14
N SER A 168 5.03 4.00 -11.73
CA SER A 168 4.69 5.18 -12.53
C SER A 168 4.79 6.47 -11.74
N VAL A 169 5.41 7.49 -12.35
CA VAL A 169 5.50 8.86 -11.83
C VAL A 169 5.45 9.86 -12.99
N GLY A 170 4.75 10.99 -12.81
CA GLY A 170 4.65 12.03 -13.83
C GLY A 170 4.08 11.56 -15.18
N GLY A 171 3.19 10.54 -15.18
CA GLY A 171 2.63 9.94 -16.39
C GLY A 171 3.56 9.01 -17.16
N ARG A 172 4.77 8.74 -16.67
CA ARG A 172 5.72 7.77 -17.23
C ARG A 172 5.71 6.49 -16.40
N GLN A 173 5.74 5.35 -17.07
CA GLN A 173 5.73 4.00 -16.49
C GLN A 173 7.08 3.33 -16.72
N PHE A 174 7.53 2.54 -15.76
CA PHE A 174 8.81 1.84 -15.80
C PHE A 174 8.64 0.42 -15.25
N HIS A 175 9.17 -0.58 -15.96
CA HIS A 175 9.37 -1.91 -15.41
C HIS A 175 10.56 -1.88 -14.44
N TYR A 176 10.34 -2.30 -13.18
CA TYR A 176 11.38 -2.31 -12.14
C TYR A 176 12.00 -3.70 -11.95
N ALA A 177 11.15 -4.73 -11.90
CA ALA A 177 11.54 -6.10 -11.61
C ALA A 177 10.46 -7.09 -12.04
N ARG A 178 10.81 -8.36 -12.21
CA ARG A 178 9.87 -9.49 -12.15
C ARG A 178 9.88 -10.06 -10.74
N VAL A 179 8.71 -10.41 -10.20
CA VAL A 179 8.58 -10.94 -8.84
C VAL A 179 7.78 -12.23 -8.86
N ALA A 180 8.30 -13.27 -8.21
CA ALA A 180 7.57 -14.47 -7.82
C ALA A 180 7.34 -14.46 -6.30
N GLU A 181 6.08 -14.45 -5.87
CA GLU A 181 5.65 -14.58 -4.48
C GLU A 181 5.08 -15.98 -4.23
N LEU A 182 5.71 -16.75 -3.33
CA LEU A 182 5.16 -17.99 -2.77
C LEU A 182 4.41 -17.66 -1.48
N HIS A 183 3.13 -18.03 -1.40
CA HIS A 183 2.25 -17.66 -0.28
C HIS A 183 1.97 -18.84 0.65
N HIS A 184 2.14 -18.59 1.95
CA HIS A 184 1.82 -19.55 3.01
C HIS A 184 0.30 -19.90 2.97
N PRO A 185 -0.12 -21.18 3.10
CA PRO A 185 -1.53 -21.59 2.94
C PRO A 185 -2.52 -20.92 3.91
N GLN A 186 -2.10 -20.61 5.15
CA GLN A 186 -2.90 -19.79 6.09
C GLN A 186 -3.04 -18.30 5.70
N TYR A 187 -2.36 -17.81 4.66
CA TYR A 187 -2.40 -16.42 4.22
C TYR A 187 -3.18 -16.24 2.92
N LEU A 188 -2.68 -16.73 1.79
CA LEU A 188 -3.35 -16.63 0.49
C LEU A 188 -3.28 -17.99 -0.22
N ALA A 189 -4.43 -18.47 -0.67
CA ALA A 189 -4.57 -19.57 -1.61
C ALA A 189 -4.62 -19.03 -3.06
N GLU A 190 -4.49 -19.93 -4.04
CA GLU A 190 -4.56 -19.61 -5.47
C GLU A 190 -5.84 -18.83 -5.84
N ARG A 191 -6.98 -19.23 -5.29
CA ARG A 191 -8.25 -18.52 -5.48
C ARG A 191 -8.21 -17.08 -4.97
N ASP A 192 -7.59 -16.84 -3.81
CA ASP A 192 -7.48 -15.48 -3.26
C ASP A 192 -6.64 -14.58 -4.19
N LEU A 193 -5.65 -15.14 -4.89
CA LEU A 193 -4.85 -14.43 -5.89
C LEU A 193 -5.68 -14.07 -7.13
N PHE A 194 -6.49 -15.00 -7.64
CA PHE A 194 -7.42 -14.72 -8.75
C PHE A 194 -8.46 -13.65 -8.39
N ASP A 195 -9.02 -13.71 -7.17
CA ASP A 195 -9.99 -12.72 -6.68
C ASP A 195 -9.33 -11.32 -6.47
N LEU A 196 -8.01 -11.25 -6.20
CA LEU A 196 -7.26 -10.01 -6.02
C LEU A 196 -6.71 -9.38 -7.32
N TYR A 197 -6.28 -10.19 -8.29
CA TYR A 197 -5.50 -9.72 -9.44
C TYR A 197 -6.11 -10.06 -10.82
N GLY A 198 -7.18 -10.87 -10.86
CA GLY A 198 -7.85 -11.29 -12.09
C GLY A 198 -7.33 -12.62 -12.68
N GLY A 199 -8.16 -13.23 -13.54
CA GLY A 199 -7.86 -14.51 -14.21
C GLY A 199 -6.64 -14.45 -15.15
N PRO A 200 -6.08 -15.61 -15.52
CA PRO A 200 -4.72 -15.71 -16.05
C PRO A 200 -4.56 -15.06 -17.42
N LEU A 201 -3.49 -14.27 -17.57
CA LEU A 201 -3.00 -13.83 -18.87
C LEU A 201 -1.90 -14.78 -19.37
N THR A 202 -2.27 -15.58 -20.37
CA THR A 202 -1.44 -16.55 -21.12
C THR A 202 -1.16 -17.90 -20.43
N THR A 203 -1.20 -18.97 -21.22
CA THR A 203 -0.85 -20.36 -20.86
C THR A 203 0.53 -20.77 -21.39
N GLN A 204 1.23 -19.86 -22.06
CA GLN A 204 2.47 -20.15 -22.80
C GLN A 204 3.73 -19.80 -22.00
N PHE A 205 3.57 -19.16 -20.84
CA PHE A 205 4.66 -18.72 -19.97
C PHE A 205 5.02 -19.75 -18.87
N ASP A 206 4.11 -20.71 -18.58
CA ASP A 206 4.25 -21.76 -17.57
C ASP A 206 5.53 -22.61 -17.73
N GLN A 207 6.00 -22.82 -18.96
CA GLN A 207 7.11 -23.72 -19.27
C GLN A 207 8.46 -23.23 -18.73
N ASP A 208 8.66 -21.90 -18.62
CA ASP A 208 9.95 -21.32 -18.21
C ASP A 208 9.96 -20.84 -16.76
N VAL A 209 8.80 -20.42 -16.23
CA VAL A 209 8.67 -19.86 -14.87
C VAL A 209 9.04 -20.89 -13.80
N LEU A 210 8.40 -22.06 -13.83
CA LEU A 210 8.59 -23.05 -12.77
C LEU A 210 10.02 -23.61 -12.76
N PRO A 211 10.63 -24.04 -13.89
CA PRO A 211 12.04 -24.45 -13.92
C PRO A 211 13.00 -23.37 -13.43
N THR A 212 12.78 -22.10 -13.82
CA THR A 212 13.60 -20.97 -13.35
C THR A 212 13.48 -20.79 -11.84
N LEU A 213 12.26 -20.86 -11.28
CA LEU A 213 12.04 -20.71 -9.84
C LEU A 213 12.67 -21.86 -9.04
N TYR A 214 12.53 -23.12 -9.48
CA TYR A 214 13.23 -24.26 -8.88
C TYR A 214 14.76 -24.07 -8.95
N ALA A 215 15.30 -23.63 -10.08
CA ALA A 215 16.73 -23.41 -10.25
C ALA A 215 17.26 -22.33 -9.29
N VAL A 216 16.58 -21.18 -9.17
CA VAL A 216 16.97 -20.10 -8.25
C VAL A 216 16.87 -20.55 -6.79
N LEU A 217 15.79 -21.22 -6.40
CA LEU A 217 15.63 -21.71 -5.02
C LEU A 217 16.69 -22.76 -4.65
N HIS A 218 17.06 -23.63 -5.59
CA HIS A 218 18.11 -24.63 -5.38
C HIS A 218 19.51 -23.99 -5.32
N GLU A 219 19.84 -23.09 -6.25
CA GLU A 219 21.14 -22.40 -6.29
C GLU A 219 21.37 -21.57 -5.01
N LYS A 220 20.32 -20.91 -4.51
CA LYS A 220 20.38 -20.04 -3.32
C LYS A 220 19.94 -20.74 -2.03
N GLU A 221 19.75 -22.06 -2.02
CA GLU A 221 19.19 -22.82 -0.87
C GLU A 221 19.91 -22.51 0.45
N ARG A 222 21.24 -22.43 0.42
CA ARG A 222 22.08 -22.13 1.60
C ARG A 222 21.78 -20.79 2.25
N SER A 223 21.26 -19.82 1.49
CA SER A 223 20.84 -18.51 1.99
C SER A 223 19.41 -18.50 2.56
N LEU A 224 18.66 -19.58 2.38
CA LEU A 224 17.29 -19.73 2.89
C LEU A 224 17.24 -20.43 4.27
N VAL A 225 18.34 -21.08 4.68
CA VAL A 225 18.47 -21.74 5.99
C VAL A 225 18.71 -20.69 7.08
N ARG A 226 18.13 -20.91 8.27
CA ARG A 226 18.33 -20.09 9.48
C ARG A 226 19.49 -20.61 10.33
#